data_AF-A0A940EHZ2-F1
#
_entry.id   AF-A0A940EHZ2-F1
#
_cell.length_a   1.000
_cell.length_b   1.000
_cell.length_c   1.000
_cell.angle_alpha   90.00
_cell.angle_beta   90.00
_cell.angle_gamma   90.00
#
_symmetry.space_group_name_H-M   'P 1'
#
loop_
_entity.id
_entity.type
_entity.pdbx_description
1 polymer ?
#
loop_
_entity_poly.entity_id
_entity_poly.type
_entity_poly.pdbx_seq_one_letter_code
_entity_poly.pdbx_strand_id
1 'polypeptide(L)'
;MPRRLTRLFPVLSLAGAVALPMTAQIALSQSQTDMSPSIITAAQLESAGYDGGDLPSGRSALTAKVQVLLDRSGTSPGVIDGFKGGMSQSAIMAFERRSGLPMDGIMDPHVWNLLQSFAHQPITMDYTITPEDAQDLVASIPSDYAEKAKMSSQGFTSIAEKLGERFHMDEKFIAVLNPGVVLEPGATIKVTNPASPARGQVTRIIVDKATRRVAAYDAKGRMIVDYPATIGSDATPSPSGSHHVVTVALNPNYTYNPARNFKQGDNDKALIVPPGPNGPVGSVWIDLSKPSYGIHGTATPSRLFHNQSHGCVRLTNWDARELAGMVKTGVTAVEFLPTGMTIAEATGLRPAAPVTTSEPLDQAASAPISEAETASPTPANAAATEVLDFPDPAAESISGRVIENTSEAEADALAEPSAADPLSDALSGALPDGFVVPPLDEQP
;
A
#
# COMPACT_ATOMS: atom_id res chain seq x y z
N MET A 1 64.99 38.38 36.20
CA MET A 1 65.18 39.10 37.49
C MET A 1 65.00 40.60 37.24
N PRO A 2 64.44 41.40 38.16
CA PRO A 2 63.19 41.16 38.88
C PRO A 2 62.32 42.45 39.03
N ARG A 3 61.05 42.28 39.44
CA ARG A 3 60.33 43.11 40.46
C ARG A 3 59.98 44.57 40.05
N ARG A 4 58.99 45.28 40.59
CA ARG A 4 58.12 45.20 41.79
C ARG A 4 57.04 46.28 41.56
N LEU A 5 55.74 45.97 41.74
CA LEU A 5 54.91 46.23 42.94
C LEU A 5 54.27 47.63 43.02
N THR A 6 52.96 47.60 43.34
CA THR A 6 52.23 48.44 44.33
C THR A 6 51.89 49.90 43.97
N ARG A 7 50.78 50.54 44.42
CA ARG A 7 49.73 50.25 45.41
C ARG A 7 48.59 51.30 45.32
N LEU A 8 47.37 50.85 45.67
CA LEU A 8 46.28 51.47 46.45
C LEU A 8 45.58 52.83 46.09
N PHE A 9 44.27 52.67 45.86
CA PHE A 9 43.03 53.46 46.16
C PHE A 9 43.06 54.50 47.32
N PRO A 10 42.18 55.54 47.38
CA PRO A 10 40.71 55.38 47.53
C PRO A 10 39.70 56.48 47.02
N VAL A 11 38.49 55.99 46.74
CA VAL A 11 37.10 56.46 47.04
C VAL A 11 36.77 57.95 47.23
N LEU A 12 35.81 58.47 46.44
CA LEU A 12 34.70 59.30 46.95
C LEU A 12 33.50 59.33 45.98
N SER A 13 32.30 59.07 46.53
CA SER A 13 31.01 59.01 45.85
C SER A 13 30.43 60.40 45.52
N LEU A 14 29.81 60.54 44.34
CA LEU A 14 28.81 61.58 44.09
C LEU A 14 27.65 60.98 43.28
N ALA A 15 26.46 61.07 43.86
CA ALA A 15 25.20 60.63 43.27
C ALA A 15 24.77 61.60 42.17
N GLY A 16 24.57 61.07 40.96
CA GLY A 16 23.94 61.76 39.83
C GLY A 16 22.83 60.89 39.28
N ALA A 17 21.60 61.38 39.35
CA ALA A 17 20.41 60.72 38.83
C ALA A 17 20.51 60.54 37.31
N VAL A 18 20.49 59.29 36.84
CA VAL A 18 20.36 58.93 35.43
C VAL A 18 18.92 58.48 35.21
N ALA A 19 18.17 59.28 34.46
CA ALA A 19 16.92 58.85 33.85
C ALA A 19 17.24 57.84 32.75
N LEU A 20 16.88 56.57 32.98
CA LEU A 20 16.92 55.53 31.95
C LEU A 20 15.64 55.60 31.11
N PRO A 21 15.71 55.61 29.77
CA PRO A 21 14.54 55.40 28.95
C PRO A 21 14.06 53.95 29.13
N MET A 22 12.78 53.77 29.44
CA MET A 22 12.07 52.50 29.34
C MET A 22 12.07 52.07 27.86
N THR A 23 13.02 51.24 27.46
CA THR A 23 12.87 50.40 26.27
C THR A 23 11.92 49.26 26.64
N ALA A 24 10.68 49.35 26.16
CA ALA A 24 9.77 48.22 26.15
C ALA A 24 10.39 47.11 25.30
N GLN A 25 10.98 46.10 25.94
CA GLN A 25 11.27 44.84 25.29
C GLN A 25 9.94 44.17 25.00
N ILE A 26 9.47 44.34 23.77
CA ILE A 26 8.49 43.44 23.17
C ILE A 26 9.18 42.08 23.13
N ALA A 27 8.88 41.23 24.12
CA ALA A 27 9.13 39.82 24.04
C ALA A 27 8.24 39.29 22.90
N LEU A 28 8.80 39.26 21.69
CA LEU A 28 8.28 38.42 20.63
C LEU A 28 8.34 36.99 21.18
N SER A 29 7.20 36.52 21.67
CA SER A 29 6.95 35.09 21.83
C SER A 29 7.08 34.51 20.43
N GLN A 30 8.27 34.01 20.11
CA GLN A 30 8.44 33.14 18.98
C GLN A 30 7.62 31.89 19.32
N SER A 31 6.42 31.79 18.75
CA SER A 31 5.80 30.50 18.50
C SER A 31 6.75 29.76 17.56
N GLN A 32 7.76 29.12 18.13
CA GLN A 32 8.48 28.05 17.48
C GLN A 32 7.43 26.98 17.20
N THR A 33 6.93 26.96 15.97
CA THR A 33 6.40 25.75 15.37
C THR A 33 7.55 24.76 15.40
N ASP A 34 7.57 23.94 16.44
CA ASP A 34 8.51 22.86 16.62
C ASP A 34 8.24 21.84 15.50
N MET A 35 8.88 22.05 14.35
CA MET A 35 8.92 21.13 13.22
C MET A 35 9.95 20.02 13.49
N SER A 36 10.07 19.59 14.75
CA SER A 36 10.61 18.28 15.05
C SER A 36 9.65 17.26 14.43
N PRO A 37 10.12 16.28 13.63
CA PRO A 37 9.24 15.20 13.20
C PRO A 37 8.63 14.60 14.46
N SER A 38 7.31 14.70 14.61
CA SER A 38 6.62 14.19 15.78
C SER A 38 6.97 12.70 15.89
N ILE A 39 7.85 12.37 16.84
CA ILE A 39 8.35 11.01 17.00
C ILE A 39 7.14 10.16 17.34
N ILE A 40 6.95 9.09 16.58
CA ILE A 40 5.88 8.14 16.76
C ILE A 40 6.53 6.80 17.10
N THR A 41 6.29 6.33 18.32
CA THR A 41 6.80 5.05 18.82
C THR A 41 5.86 3.90 18.48
N ALA A 42 6.40 2.68 18.41
CA ALA A 42 5.58 1.47 18.26
C ALA A 42 4.50 1.36 19.35
N ALA A 43 4.82 1.68 20.61
CA ALA A 43 3.85 1.66 21.70
C ALA A 43 2.71 2.67 21.50
N GLN A 44 3.00 3.85 20.94
CA GLN A 44 1.96 4.82 20.56
C GLN A 44 1.10 4.30 19.40
N LEU A 45 1.68 3.59 18.42
CA LEU A 45 0.89 2.92 17.36
C LEU A 45 -0.06 1.88 17.93
N GLU A 46 0.43 0.99 18.80
CA GLU A 46 -0.41 -0.07 19.38
C GLU A 46 -1.58 0.51 20.21
N SER A 47 -1.26 1.48 21.07
CA SER A 47 -2.23 2.08 22.00
C SER A 47 -3.10 3.19 21.39
N ALA A 48 -2.83 3.63 20.16
CA ALA A 48 -3.62 4.68 19.53
C ALA A 48 -5.11 4.27 19.48
N GLY A 49 -5.93 5.09 20.10
CA GLY A 49 -7.39 4.97 20.11
C GLY A 49 -8.03 6.11 19.36
N TYR A 50 -9.30 5.93 19.02
CA TYR A 50 -10.14 6.95 18.43
C TYR A 50 -11.09 7.51 19.50
N ASP A 51 -11.00 8.81 19.77
CA ASP A 51 -11.77 9.53 20.79
C ASP A 51 -12.89 10.41 20.18
N GLY A 52 -13.12 10.29 18.87
CA GLY A 52 -14.10 11.07 18.12
C GLY A 52 -13.46 12.20 17.31
N GLY A 53 -14.18 12.67 16.28
CA GLY A 53 -13.68 13.69 15.36
C GLY A 53 -12.89 13.10 14.18
N ASP A 54 -12.35 13.95 13.31
CA ASP A 54 -11.62 13.48 12.13
C ASP A 54 -10.14 13.19 12.49
N LEU A 55 -9.40 12.50 11.61
CA LEU A 55 -7.98 12.24 11.82
C LEU A 55 -7.18 13.55 12.04
N PRO A 56 -6.09 13.53 12.81
CA PRO A 56 -5.23 14.70 13.01
C PRO A 56 -4.63 15.23 11.69
N SER A 57 -4.53 16.55 11.53
CA SER A 57 -4.06 17.23 10.30
C SER A 57 -2.53 17.14 10.07
N GLY A 58 -1.87 16.15 10.63
CA GLY A 58 -0.42 15.95 10.53
C GLY A 58 -0.07 14.48 10.67
N ARG A 59 1.22 14.19 10.89
CA ARG A 59 1.65 12.82 11.15
C ARG A 59 1.18 12.39 12.54
N SER A 60 0.45 11.28 12.66
CA SER A 60 -0.04 10.78 13.95
C SER A 60 -0.03 9.26 14.04
N ALA A 61 0.09 8.74 15.26
CA ALA A 61 0.02 7.31 15.54
C ALA A 61 -1.35 6.73 15.18
N LEU A 62 -2.43 7.48 15.42
CA LEU A 62 -3.79 7.10 15.05
C LEU A 62 -3.94 6.95 13.54
N THR A 63 -3.45 7.92 12.76
CA THR A 63 -3.49 7.83 11.29
C THR A 63 -2.68 6.64 10.78
N ALA A 64 -1.47 6.41 11.30
CA ALA A 64 -0.67 5.25 10.91
C ALA A 64 -1.37 3.93 11.24
N LYS A 65 -1.99 3.82 12.42
CA LYS A 65 -2.80 2.65 12.81
C LYS A 65 -3.97 2.45 11.85
N VAL A 66 -4.72 3.50 11.52
CA VAL A 66 -5.83 3.43 10.56
C VAL A 66 -5.33 2.96 9.19
N GLN A 67 -4.20 3.49 8.70
CA GLN A 67 -3.60 3.03 7.44
C GLN A 67 -3.25 1.52 7.48
N VAL A 68 -2.64 1.02 8.56
CA VAL A 68 -2.35 -0.43 8.72
C VAL A 68 -3.63 -1.26 8.74
N LEU A 69 -4.68 -0.81 9.42
CA LEU A 69 -5.96 -1.53 9.47
C LEU A 69 -6.68 -1.53 8.11
N LEU A 70 -6.59 -0.44 7.36
CA LEU A 70 -7.11 -0.34 6.00
C LEU A 70 -6.38 -1.31 5.06
N ASP A 71 -5.04 -1.34 5.12
CA ASP A 71 -4.20 -2.29 4.38
C ASP A 71 -4.64 -3.75 4.66
N ARG A 72 -4.76 -4.12 5.94
CA ARG A 72 -5.25 -5.45 6.38
C ARG A 72 -6.69 -5.77 5.98
N SER A 73 -7.51 -4.77 5.68
CA SER A 73 -8.87 -4.98 5.20
C SER A 73 -8.96 -5.33 3.71
N GLY A 74 -7.82 -5.33 3.00
CA GLY A 74 -7.78 -5.38 1.54
C GLY A 74 -8.20 -4.04 0.89
N THR A 75 -8.13 -2.94 1.64
CA THR A 75 -8.39 -1.59 1.14
C THR A 75 -7.12 -0.77 1.30
N SER A 76 -6.19 -0.93 0.35
CA SER A 76 -4.85 -0.36 0.47
C SER A 76 -4.90 1.16 0.69
N PRO A 77 -4.19 1.71 1.69
CA PRO A 77 -3.99 3.14 1.85
C PRO A 77 -2.90 3.68 0.90
N GLY A 78 -2.25 2.79 0.14
CA GLY A 78 -0.99 3.06 -0.52
C GLY A 78 0.13 2.94 0.50
N VAL A 79 0.94 3.99 0.64
CA VAL A 79 2.05 4.01 1.58
C VAL A 79 1.58 4.33 3.01
N ILE A 80 2.06 3.58 4.00
CA ILE A 80 1.86 3.90 5.42
C ILE A 80 2.91 4.93 5.85
N ASP A 81 2.46 6.15 6.12
CA ASP A 81 3.30 7.31 6.44
C ASP A 81 2.83 8.10 7.68
N GLY A 82 1.68 7.72 8.24
CA GLY A 82 1.03 8.36 9.37
C GLY A 82 0.40 9.72 9.07
N PHE A 83 0.37 10.20 7.83
CA PHE A 83 -0.23 11.48 7.47
C PHE A 83 -1.69 11.33 7.03
N LYS A 84 -2.54 12.23 7.52
CA LYS A 84 -3.88 12.39 6.97
C LYS A 84 -3.79 13.16 5.65
N GLY A 85 -3.70 12.43 4.56
CA GLY A 85 -3.65 12.98 3.20
C GLY A 85 -4.76 12.46 2.30
N GLY A 86 -4.74 12.87 1.03
CA GLY A 86 -5.75 12.44 0.05
C GLY A 86 -5.80 10.92 -0.14
N MET A 87 -4.68 10.21 -0.03
CA MET A 87 -4.65 8.74 -0.11
C MET A 87 -5.40 8.10 1.07
N SER A 88 -5.18 8.57 2.31
CA SER A 88 -5.90 8.05 3.48
C SER A 88 -7.40 8.35 3.41
N GLN A 89 -7.79 9.57 3.01
CA GLN A 89 -9.19 9.92 2.81
C GLN A 89 -9.84 9.02 1.75
N SER A 90 -9.17 8.81 0.61
CA SER A 90 -9.66 7.94 -0.46
C SER A 90 -9.77 6.47 -0.02
N ALA A 91 -8.84 5.99 0.80
CA ALA A 91 -8.90 4.64 1.35
C ALA A 91 -10.02 4.45 2.39
N ILE A 92 -10.28 5.46 3.25
CA ILE A 92 -11.44 5.45 4.16
C ILE A 92 -12.73 5.40 3.35
N MET A 93 -12.87 6.24 2.32
CA MET A 93 -14.03 6.24 1.43
C MET A 93 -14.24 4.89 0.72
N ALA A 94 -13.15 4.23 0.30
CA ALA A 94 -13.22 2.90 -0.29
C ALA A 94 -13.63 1.83 0.73
N PHE A 95 -13.17 1.93 1.98
CA PHE A 95 -13.54 1.04 3.06
C PHE A 95 -15.01 1.21 3.48
N GLU A 96 -15.49 2.45 3.56
CA GLU A 96 -16.89 2.80 3.75
C GLU A 96 -17.76 2.18 2.67
N ARG A 97 -17.37 2.31 1.41
CA ARG A 97 -18.07 1.71 0.27
C ARG A 97 -18.14 0.18 0.40
N ARG A 98 -17.04 -0.47 0.77
CA ARG A 98 -16.99 -1.92 1.00
C ARG A 98 -17.89 -2.34 2.16
N SER A 99 -18.03 -1.48 3.16
CA SER A 99 -18.75 -1.73 4.40
C SER A 99 -20.22 -1.28 4.39
N GLY A 100 -20.67 -0.63 3.32
CA GLY A 100 -22.04 -0.08 3.22
C GLY A 100 -22.27 1.17 4.08
N LEU A 101 -21.20 1.90 4.43
CA LEU A 101 -21.27 3.16 5.17
C LEU A 101 -21.47 4.37 4.22
N PRO A 102 -21.80 5.56 4.75
CA PRO A 102 -21.71 6.80 3.99
C PRO A 102 -20.27 6.98 3.48
N MET A 103 -20.12 7.30 2.19
CA MET A 103 -18.81 7.34 1.50
C MET A 103 -18.25 8.78 1.52
N ASP A 104 -18.00 9.33 2.71
CA ASP A 104 -17.51 10.71 2.88
C ASP A 104 -15.98 10.78 3.12
N GLY A 105 -15.34 9.64 3.36
CA GLY A 105 -13.91 9.53 3.59
C GLY A 105 -13.46 10.09 4.94
N ILE A 106 -14.40 10.28 5.87
CA ILE A 106 -14.14 10.86 7.19
C ILE A 106 -13.99 9.73 8.20
N MET A 107 -12.94 9.81 9.02
CA MET A 107 -12.83 8.89 10.14
C MET A 107 -13.93 9.18 11.16
N ASP A 108 -14.83 8.23 11.37
CA ASP A 108 -15.94 8.32 12.31
C ASP A 108 -16.01 7.08 13.24
N PRO A 109 -16.90 7.06 14.25
CA PRO A 109 -17.05 5.90 15.12
C PRO A 109 -17.45 4.60 14.39
N HIS A 110 -18.21 4.67 13.29
CA HIS A 110 -18.64 3.49 12.55
C HIS A 110 -17.46 2.86 11.80
N VAL A 111 -16.67 3.68 11.08
CA VAL A 111 -15.44 3.28 10.42
C VAL A 111 -14.46 2.69 11.44
N TRP A 112 -14.26 3.35 12.58
CA TRP A 112 -13.36 2.88 13.63
C TRP A 112 -13.74 1.50 14.16
N ASN A 113 -15.03 1.32 14.47
CA ASN A 113 -15.55 0.08 15.01
C ASN A 113 -15.38 -1.09 14.03
N LEU A 114 -15.64 -0.86 12.73
CA LEU A 114 -15.43 -1.89 11.71
C LEU A 114 -13.94 -2.19 11.48
N LEU A 115 -13.06 -1.19 11.53
CA LEU A 115 -11.61 -1.41 11.40
C LEU A 115 -11.04 -2.28 12.53
N GLN A 116 -11.69 -2.34 13.70
CA GLN A 116 -11.22 -3.20 14.80
C GLN A 116 -11.21 -4.69 14.46
N SER A 117 -12.02 -5.16 13.50
CA SER A 117 -11.95 -6.58 13.07
C SER A 117 -10.60 -6.95 12.45
N PHE A 118 -9.84 -5.96 12.00
CA PHE A 118 -8.51 -6.13 11.42
C PHE A 118 -7.35 -5.88 12.41
N ALA A 119 -7.68 -5.64 13.69
CA ALA A 119 -6.72 -5.36 14.77
C ALA A 119 -6.34 -6.62 15.59
N HIS A 120 -6.52 -7.82 15.02
CA HIS A 120 -6.28 -9.09 15.72
C HIS A 120 -4.78 -9.47 15.86
N GLN A 121 -3.90 -8.76 15.14
CA GLN A 121 -2.44 -8.86 15.28
C GLN A 121 -1.88 -7.48 15.70
N PRO A 122 -0.72 -7.45 16.39
CA PRO A 122 -0.02 -6.19 16.69
C PRO A 122 0.16 -5.33 15.44
N ILE A 123 -0.04 -4.01 15.54
CA ILE A 123 0.08 -3.06 14.43
C ILE A 123 1.51 -3.02 13.88
N THR A 124 2.48 -3.22 14.77
CA THR A 124 3.91 -3.27 14.49
C THR A 124 4.50 -4.63 14.80
N MET A 125 5.64 -4.94 14.20
CA MET A 125 6.43 -6.15 14.49
C MET A 125 7.91 -5.82 14.57
N ASP A 126 8.66 -6.70 15.24
CA ASP A 126 10.12 -6.67 15.20
C ASP A 126 10.62 -7.30 13.90
N TYR A 127 11.61 -6.67 13.30
CA TYR A 127 12.31 -7.17 12.13
C TYR A 127 13.82 -6.98 12.30
N THR A 128 14.58 -8.07 12.19
CA THR A 128 16.04 -8.01 12.14
C THR A 128 16.47 -7.91 10.69
N ILE A 129 17.14 -6.81 10.34
CA ILE A 129 17.64 -6.56 8.99
C ILE A 129 18.64 -7.67 8.64
N THR A 130 18.44 -8.34 7.53
CA THR A 130 19.31 -9.45 7.12
C THR A 130 20.39 -8.98 6.13
N PRO A 131 21.46 -9.76 5.93
CA PRO A 131 22.43 -9.46 4.87
C PRO A 131 21.79 -9.33 3.47
N GLU A 132 20.71 -10.05 3.20
CA GLU A 132 19.97 -10.01 1.92
C GLU A 132 19.29 -8.65 1.70
N ASP A 133 18.88 -7.96 2.76
CA ASP A 133 18.30 -6.62 2.64
C ASP A 133 19.33 -5.59 2.16
N ALA A 134 20.62 -5.84 2.39
CA ALA A 134 21.73 -5.01 1.92
C ALA A 134 22.28 -5.45 0.55
N GLN A 135 21.79 -6.56 -0.02
CA GLN A 135 22.21 -7.06 -1.33
C GLN A 135 21.42 -6.43 -2.47
N ASP A 136 22.05 -6.40 -3.65
CA ASP A 136 21.50 -5.91 -4.93
C ASP A 136 21.04 -4.45 -4.91
N LEU A 137 21.60 -3.64 -4.00
CA LEU A 137 21.38 -2.20 -3.97
C LEU A 137 22.19 -1.52 -5.06
N VAL A 138 21.57 -0.55 -5.73
CA VAL A 138 22.22 0.32 -6.71
C VAL A 138 22.47 1.70 -6.10
N ALA A 139 23.56 2.36 -6.46
CA ALA A 139 23.91 3.64 -5.84
C ALA A 139 22.89 4.75 -6.12
N SER A 140 22.28 4.75 -7.31
CA SER A 140 21.21 5.68 -7.70
C SER A 140 20.55 5.20 -8.98
N ILE A 141 19.35 5.71 -9.26
CA ILE A 141 18.63 5.52 -10.53
C ILE A 141 18.80 6.80 -11.36
N PRO A 142 19.51 6.78 -12.50
CA PRO A 142 19.66 7.95 -13.36
C PRO A 142 18.33 8.30 -14.01
N SER A 143 18.09 9.57 -14.33
CA SER A 143 16.89 10.00 -15.06
C SER A 143 16.99 9.78 -16.57
N ASP A 144 18.20 9.68 -17.11
CA ASP A 144 18.44 9.44 -18.53
C ASP A 144 18.27 7.95 -18.89
N TYR A 145 17.47 7.66 -19.91
CA TYR A 145 17.14 6.30 -20.35
C TYR A 145 18.34 5.58 -20.98
N ALA A 146 19.28 6.29 -21.61
CA ALA A 146 20.51 5.68 -22.11
C ALA A 146 21.43 5.27 -20.97
N GLU A 147 21.44 6.01 -19.87
CA GLU A 147 22.13 5.60 -18.64
C GLU A 147 21.38 4.48 -17.91
N LYS A 148 20.04 4.55 -17.78
CA LYS A 148 19.23 3.45 -17.20
C LYS A 148 19.48 2.13 -17.94
N ALA A 149 19.55 2.16 -19.27
CA ALA A 149 19.79 0.97 -20.11
C ALA A 149 21.18 0.34 -19.96
N LYS A 150 22.16 1.05 -19.37
CA LYS A 150 23.50 0.52 -19.09
C LYS A 150 23.62 -0.14 -17.72
N MET A 151 22.62 0.04 -16.85
CA MET A 151 22.62 -0.54 -15.51
C MET A 151 22.46 -2.06 -15.57
N SER A 152 22.84 -2.76 -14.50
CA SER A 152 22.55 -4.19 -14.34
C SER A 152 21.08 -4.44 -13.97
N SER A 153 20.49 -3.56 -13.18
CA SER A 153 19.09 -3.58 -12.74
C SER A 153 18.62 -2.17 -12.40
N GLN A 154 17.30 -1.96 -12.39
CA GLN A 154 16.66 -0.80 -11.76
C GLN A 154 16.32 -1.14 -10.30
N GLY A 155 17.33 -1.59 -9.53
CA GLY A 155 17.19 -2.10 -8.17
C GLY A 155 16.84 -1.03 -7.12
N PHE A 156 16.69 -1.45 -5.86
CA PHE A 156 16.53 -0.52 -4.73
C PHE A 156 17.81 0.27 -4.49
N THR A 157 17.66 1.50 -3.99
CA THR A 157 18.78 2.40 -3.69
C THR A 157 19.20 2.39 -2.23
N SER A 158 18.38 1.83 -1.34
CA SER A 158 18.68 1.74 0.08
C SER A 158 17.96 0.56 0.75
N ILE A 159 18.45 0.18 1.94
CA ILE A 159 17.75 -0.77 2.82
C ILE A 159 16.38 -0.21 3.20
N ALA A 160 16.28 1.09 3.50
CA ALA A 160 15.01 1.74 3.87
C ALA A 160 13.95 1.56 2.78
N GLU A 161 14.33 1.74 1.52
CA GLU A 161 13.44 1.59 0.37
C GLU A 161 12.96 0.13 0.21
N LYS A 162 13.88 -0.83 0.30
CA LYS A 162 13.57 -2.27 0.23
C LYS A 162 12.64 -2.73 1.36
N LEU A 163 12.85 -2.20 2.57
CA LEU A 163 11.98 -2.45 3.71
C LEU A 163 10.64 -1.72 3.58
N GLY A 164 10.63 -0.51 3.01
CA GLY A 164 9.41 0.23 2.70
C GLY A 164 8.50 -0.54 1.74
N GLU A 165 9.08 -1.11 0.69
CA GLU A 165 8.39 -2.01 -0.23
C GLU A 165 7.83 -3.25 0.51
N ARG A 166 8.64 -3.91 1.34
CA ARG A 166 8.24 -5.14 2.02
C ARG A 166 7.13 -4.93 3.07
N PHE A 167 7.17 -3.82 3.79
CA PHE A 167 6.27 -3.55 4.92
C PHE A 167 5.20 -2.50 4.60
N HIS A 168 5.08 -2.08 3.33
CA HIS A 168 4.14 -1.07 2.83
C HIS A 168 4.33 0.32 3.50
N MET A 169 5.58 0.68 3.82
CA MET A 169 5.91 1.90 4.58
C MET A 169 6.58 2.97 3.74
N ASP A 170 6.40 4.23 4.13
CA ASP A 170 7.24 5.34 3.69
C ASP A 170 8.62 5.22 4.33
N GLU A 171 9.68 5.44 3.54
CA GLU A 171 11.07 5.34 4.02
C GLU A 171 11.34 6.28 5.21
N LYS A 172 10.79 7.49 5.18
CA LYS A 172 10.96 8.44 6.28
C LYS A 172 10.13 8.05 7.50
N PHE A 173 9.04 7.31 7.30
CA PHE A 173 8.26 6.77 8.41
C PHE A 173 8.97 5.62 9.11
N ILE A 174 9.72 4.77 8.38
CA ILE A 174 10.63 3.78 8.98
C ILE A 174 11.62 4.47 9.93
N ALA A 175 12.23 5.58 9.49
CA ALA A 175 13.16 6.35 10.31
C ALA A 175 12.48 7.01 11.53
N VAL A 176 11.24 7.47 11.40
CA VAL A 176 10.47 8.03 12.53
C VAL A 176 10.09 6.97 13.56
N LEU A 177 9.76 5.75 13.12
CA LEU A 177 9.42 4.64 14.00
C LEU A 177 10.66 4.06 14.72
N ASN A 178 11.85 4.27 14.16
CA ASN A 178 13.13 3.77 14.66
C ASN A 178 14.16 4.89 14.90
N PRO A 179 13.87 5.84 15.82
CA PRO A 179 14.71 7.01 16.00
C PRO A 179 16.12 6.62 16.45
N GLY A 180 17.13 7.08 15.70
CA GLY A 180 18.54 6.85 16.02
C GLY A 180 19.08 5.46 15.69
N VAL A 181 18.29 4.59 15.07
CA VAL A 181 18.76 3.27 14.62
C VAL A 181 19.37 3.38 13.23
N VAL A 182 20.59 2.86 13.07
CA VAL A 182 21.22 2.71 11.74
C VAL A 182 20.63 1.47 11.08
N LEU A 183 20.12 1.62 9.85
CA LEU A 183 19.55 0.52 9.08
C LEU A 183 20.68 -0.28 8.42
N GLU A 184 21.19 -1.28 9.12
CA GLU A 184 22.24 -2.18 8.65
C GLU A 184 21.95 -3.64 9.07
N PRO A 185 22.49 -4.65 8.35
CA PRO A 185 22.30 -6.05 8.73
C PRO A 185 22.65 -6.32 10.20
N GLY A 186 21.77 -7.04 10.89
CA GLY A 186 21.84 -7.33 12.33
C GLY A 186 21.09 -6.35 13.22
N ALA A 187 20.78 -5.13 12.75
CA ALA A 187 19.94 -4.21 13.50
C ALA A 187 18.49 -4.75 13.60
N THR A 188 17.91 -4.69 14.79
CA THR A 188 16.49 -5.00 14.99
C THR A 188 15.70 -3.70 15.07
N ILE A 189 14.70 -3.58 14.21
CA ILE A 189 13.84 -2.42 14.05
C ILE A 189 12.37 -2.79 14.23
N LYS A 190 11.55 -1.78 14.53
CA LYS A 190 10.09 -1.86 14.46
C LYS A 190 9.63 -1.46 13.06
N VAL A 191 8.80 -2.30 12.46
CA VAL A 191 8.12 -2.02 11.18
C VAL A 191 6.62 -2.23 11.35
N THR A 192 5.82 -1.77 10.41
CA THR A 192 4.40 -2.15 10.35
C THR A 192 4.29 -3.64 10.10
N ASN A 193 3.22 -4.24 10.60
CA ASN A 193 2.83 -5.60 10.26
C ASN A 193 1.69 -5.51 9.24
N PRO A 194 1.99 -5.44 7.92
CA PRO A 194 0.99 -5.23 6.88
C PRO A 194 0.09 -6.46 6.69
N ALA A 195 -0.88 -6.34 5.79
CA ALA A 195 -1.65 -7.47 5.29
C ALA A 195 -0.75 -8.54 4.68
N SER A 196 -1.11 -9.80 4.86
CA SER A 196 -0.64 -10.84 3.93
C SER A 196 -1.32 -10.63 2.58
N PRO A 197 -0.64 -10.87 1.45
CA PRO A 197 -1.22 -10.67 0.14
C PRO A 197 -2.55 -11.42 -0.03
N ALA A 198 -3.57 -10.71 -0.50
CA ALA A 198 -4.88 -11.26 -0.82
C ALA A 198 -4.75 -12.41 -1.82
N ARG A 199 -5.63 -13.41 -1.66
CA ARG A 199 -5.70 -14.58 -2.52
C ARG A 199 -7.13 -14.74 -3.02
N GLY A 200 -7.25 -15.34 -4.19
CA GLY A 200 -8.53 -15.59 -4.83
C GLY A 200 -8.44 -15.32 -6.32
N GLN A 201 -9.54 -15.58 -7.02
CA GLN A 201 -9.63 -15.32 -8.44
C GLN A 201 -10.41 -14.04 -8.70
N VAL A 202 -9.74 -13.06 -9.29
CA VAL A 202 -10.34 -11.81 -9.78
C VAL A 202 -10.90 -12.05 -11.18
N THR A 203 -12.18 -11.79 -11.37
CA THR A 203 -12.85 -11.87 -12.68
C THR A 203 -13.18 -10.51 -13.27
N ARG A 204 -13.28 -9.47 -12.44
CA ARG A 204 -13.56 -8.10 -12.87
C ARG A 204 -12.71 -7.10 -12.09
N ILE A 205 -12.05 -6.20 -12.81
CA ILE A 205 -11.35 -5.04 -12.28
C ILE A 205 -12.12 -3.80 -12.75
N ILE A 206 -12.36 -2.86 -11.85
CA ILE A 206 -12.96 -1.56 -12.14
C ILE A 206 -11.93 -0.48 -11.84
N VAL A 207 -11.63 0.35 -12.83
CA VAL A 207 -10.70 1.48 -12.75
C VAL A 207 -11.51 2.78 -12.66
N ASP A 208 -11.45 3.42 -11.50
CA ASP A 208 -12.18 4.64 -11.15
C ASP A 208 -11.28 5.86 -11.25
N LYS A 209 -11.47 6.64 -12.33
CA LYS A 209 -10.71 7.86 -12.57
C LYS A 209 -11.09 8.98 -11.60
N ALA A 210 -12.34 9.01 -11.12
CA ALA A 210 -12.85 10.07 -10.27
C ALA A 210 -12.28 9.99 -8.86
N THR A 211 -12.22 8.78 -8.29
CA THR A 211 -11.68 8.56 -6.93
C THR A 211 -10.21 8.13 -6.94
N ARG A 212 -9.62 7.88 -8.13
CA ARG A 212 -8.25 7.37 -8.32
C ARG A 212 -8.03 6.03 -7.62
N ARG A 213 -8.95 5.09 -7.85
CA ARG A 213 -8.96 3.76 -7.24
C ARG A 213 -9.12 2.65 -8.28
N VAL A 214 -8.61 1.47 -7.94
CA VAL A 214 -8.76 0.23 -8.71
C VAL A 214 -9.35 -0.82 -7.79
N ALA A 215 -10.58 -1.26 -8.05
CA ALA A 215 -11.25 -2.31 -7.29
C ALA A 215 -11.27 -3.62 -8.06
N ALA A 216 -10.96 -4.73 -7.39
CA ALA A 216 -11.01 -6.06 -7.99
C ALA A 216 -12.07 -6.94 -7.30
N TYR A 217 -12.83 -7.66 -8.12
CA TYR A 217 -14.01 -8.44 -7.73
C TYR A 217 -13.90 -9.89 -8.16
N ASP A 218 -14.44 -10.79 -7.34
CA ASP A 218 -14.63 -12.19 -7.70
C ASP A 218 -15.84 -12.40 -8.63
N ALA A 219 -16.04 -13.65 -9.06
CA ALA A 219 -17.14 -14.04 -9.94
C ALA A 219 -18.55 -13.83 -9.34
N LYS A 220 -18.63 -13.67 -8.01
CA LYS A 220 -19.89 -13.42 -7.27
C LYS A 220 -20.14 -11.93 -7.07
N GLY A 221 -19.28 -11.06 -7.61
CA GLY A 221 -19.38 -9.60 -7.42
C GLY A 221 -18.92 -9.13 -6.05
N ARG A 222 -18.22 -9.98 -5.27
CA ARG A 222 -17.65 -9.56 -3.98
C ARG A 222 -16.32 -8.88 -4.24
N MET A 223 -16.14 -7.69 -3.64
CA MET A 223 -14.85 -6.99 -3.68
C MET A 223 -13.82 -7.79 -2.90
N ILE A 224 -12.71 -8.14 -3.56
CA ILE A 224 -11.56 -8.79 -2.93
C ILE A 224 -10.66 -7.70 -2.35
N VAL A 225 -10.27 -6.75 -3.20
CA VAL A 225 -9.27 -5.70 -2.93
C VAL A 225 -9.64 -4.38 -3.59
N ASP A 226 -9.11 -3.29 -3.05
CA ASP A 226 -9.20 -1.95 -3.62
C ASP A 226 -7.93 -1.15 -3.35
N TYR A 227 -7.34 -0.57 -4.41
CA TYR A 227 -6.01 0.06 -4.39
C TYR A 227 -6.06 1.53 -4.81
N PRO A 228 -5.22 2.41 -4.22
CA PRO A 228 -4.97 3.74 -4.76
C PRO A 228 -4.18 3.63 -6.05
N ALA A 229 -4.49 4.48 -7.02
CA ALA A 229 -3.83 4.46 -8.30
C ALA A 229 -3.53 5.87 -8.84
N THR A 230 -2.42 6.01 -9.55
CA THR A 230 -2.30 7.09 -10.54
C THR A 230 -3.01 6.63 -11.80
N ILE A 231 -3.98 7.43 -12.27
CA ILE A 231 -4.72 7.16 -13.50
C ILE A 231 -4.59 8.40 -14.39
N GLY A 232 -4.63 8.21 -15.72
CA GLY A 232 -4.32 9.25 -16.69
C GLY A 232 -5.17 10.50 -16.51
N SER A 233 -4.58 11.67 -16.77
CA SER A 233 -5.26 12.95 -16.60
C SER A 233 -6.13 13.33 -17.81
N ASP A 234 -6.88 14.42 -17.73
CA ASP A 234 -7.66 14.92 -18.87
C ASP A 234 -6.78 15.27 -20.08
N ALA A 235 -5.52 15.65 -19.86
CA ALA A 235 -4.56 15.92 -20.91
C ALA A 235 -4.06 14.63 -21.59
N THR A 236 -4.01 13.52 -20.86
CA THR A 236 -3.50 12.22 -21.31
C THR A 236 -4.37 11.08 -20.78
N PRO A 237 -5.62 10.98 -21.27
CA PRO A 237 -6.63 10.17 -20.63
C PRO A 237 -6.33 8.68 -20.73
N SER A 238 -6.54 7.98 -19.61
CA SER A 238 -6.66 6.52 -19.64
C SER A 238 -7.78 6.09 -20.60
N PRO A 239 -7.74 4.86 -21.13
CA PRO A 239 -8.78 4.33 -22.01
C PRO A 239 -10.15 4.38 -21.34
N SER A 240 -11.20 4.24 -22.13
CA SER A 240 -12.56 4.10 -21.62
C SER A 240 -13.17 2.80 -22.13
N GLY A 241 -14.11 2.24 -21.36
CA GLY A 241 -14.82 1.03 -21.72
C GLY A 241 -14.14 -0.25 -21.21
N SER A 242 -14.55 -1.38 -21.78
CA SER A 242 -14.17 -2.70 -21.31
C SER A 242 -13.00 -3.28 -22.10
N HIS A 243 -12.06 -3.83 -21.35
CA HIS A 243 -10.85 -4.52 -21.78
C HIS A 243 -10.72 -5.84 -21.00
N HIS A 244 -9.68 -6.60 -21.27
CA HIS A 244 -9.32 -7.77 -20.47
C HIS A 244 -7.80 -7.85 -20.30
N VAL A 245 -7.36 -8.61 -19.30
CA VAL A 245 -5.95 -8.92 -19.08
C VAL A 245 -5.44 -9.85 -20.19
N VAL A 246 -4.40 -9.43 -20.91
CA VAL A 246 -3.79 -10.20 -22.01
C VAL A 246 -2.59 -10.99 -21.54
N THR A 247 -1.75 -10.41 -20.67
CA THR A 247 -0.61 -11.11 -20.09
C THR A 247 -0.19 -10.41 -18.80
N VAL A 248 0.58 -11.12 -17.97
CA VAL A 248 1.23 -10.59 -16.79
C VAL A 248 2.72 -10.85 -16.93
N ALA A 249 3.54 -9.83 -16.74
CA ALA A 249 4.98 -9.92 -16.70
C ALA A 249 5.48 -9.46 -15.33
N LEU A 250 6.14 -10.36 -14.61
CA LEU A 250 6.83 -10.03 -13.36
C LEU A 250 8.27 -9.62 -13.66
N ASN A 251 8.74 -8.60 -12.95
CA ASN A 251 10.04 -7.96 -13.13
C ASN A 251 10.36 -7.71 -14.62
N PRO A 252 9.50 -6.99 -15.35
CA PRO A 252 9.68 -6.81 -16.79
C PRO A 252 10.83 -5.85 -17.11
N ASN A 253 11.53 -6.11 -18.22
CA ASN A 253 12.33 -5.08 -18.88
C ASN A 253 11.41 -3.97 -19.42
N TYR A 254 11.95 -2.77 -19.64
CA TYR A 254 11.24 -1.68 -20.30
C TYR A 254 11.89 -1.31 -21.63
N THR A 255 11.12 -1.37 -22.72
CA THR A 255 11.55 -0.90 -24.04
C THR A 255 11.27 0.59 -24.18
N TYR A 256 12.32 1.41 -24.12
CA TYR A 256 12.24 2.82 -24.47
C TYR A 256 12.45 2.99 -25.98
N ASN A 257 11.51 3.64 -26.68
CA ASN A 257 11.59 3.87 -28.12
C ASN A 257 11.26 5.34 -28.44
N PRO A 258 12.25 6.16 -28.85
CA PRO A 258 12.05 7.57 -29.18
C PRO A 258 10.96 7.86 -30.22
N ALA A 259 10.69 6.91 -31.13
CA ALA A 259 9.67 7.07 -32.16
C ALA A 259 8.23 6.78 -31.66
N ARG A 260 8.07 6.22 -30.45
CA ARG A 260 6.77 5.86 -29.89
C ARG A 260 6.50 6.47 -28.51
N ASN A 261 7.55 6.67 -27.72
CA ASN A 261 7.50 7.26 -26.39
C ASN A 261 7.63 8.77 -26.47
N PHE A 262 8.85 9.25 -26.27
CA PHE A 262 9.28 10.63 -26.37
C PHE A 262 10.76 10.61 -26.71
N LYS A 263 11.30 11.71 -27.24
CA LYS A 263 12.73 11.85 -27.49
C LYS A 263 13.41 12.54 -26.30
N GLN A 264 14.19 11.79 -25.53
CA GLN A 264 15.06 12.32 -24.49
C GLN A 264 16.42 12.72 -25.08
N GLY A 265 16.76 14.00 -24.96
CA GLY A 265 17.98 14.56 -25.53
C GLY A 265 18.09 14.25 -27.02
N ASP A 266 19.27 13.80 -27.45
CA ASP A 266 19.53 13.45 -28.85
C ASP A 266 19.32 11.96 -29.17
N ASN A 267 18.85 11.14 -28.23
CA ASN A 267 18.72 9.70 -28.46
C ASN A 267 17.61 9.38 -29.47
N ASP A 268 17.99 8.73 -30.56
CA ASP A 268 17.12 8.26 -31.65
C ASP A 268 16.96 6.73 -31.69
N LYS A 269 17.63 6.01 -30.78
CA LYS A 269 17.65 4.54 -30.73
C LYS A 269 16.70 3.99 -29.68
N ALA A 270 16.07 2.87 -30.02
CA ALA A 270 15.38 2.06 -29.04
C ALA A 270 16.39 1.46 -28.05
N LEU A 271 16.02 1.46 -26.77
CA LEU A 271 16.83 0.97 -25.65
C LEU A 271 16.02 -0.04 -24.85
N ILE A 272 16.71 -1.02 -24.28
CA ILE A 272 16.14 -1.93 -23.29
C ILE A 272 16.67 -1.52 -21.92
N VAL A 273 15.79 -1.03 -21.07
CA VAL A 273 16.07 -0.76 -19.67
C VAL A 273 15.90 -2.07 -18.89
N PRO A 274 16.90 -2.47 -18.08
CA PRO A 274 16.83 -3.70 -17.29
C PRO A 274 15.70 -3.64 -16.26
N PRO A 275 15.30 -4.78 -15.67
CA PRO A 275 14.14 -4.83 -14.79
C PRO A 275 14.50 -4.33 -13.39
N GLY A 276 13.48 -4.00 -12.60
CA GLY A 276 13.61 -3.72 -11.18
C GLY A 276 12.48 -2.85 -10.62
N PRO A 277 12.35 -2.77 -9.29
CA PRO A 277 11.29 -2.02 -8.60
C PRO A 277 11.29 -0.52 -8.93
N ASN A 278 12.46 0.02 -9.29
CA ASN A 278 12.62 1.41 -9.73
C ASN A 278 12.59 1.59 -11.25
N GLY A 279 12.24 0.53 -11.98
CA GLY A 279 12.02 0.62 -13.41
C GLY A 279 10.80 1.49 -13.73
N PRO A 280 10.67 1.99 -14.97
CA PRO A 280 9.54 2.84 -15.35
C PRO A 280 8.16 2.23 -15.05
N VAL A 281 8.04 0.90 -15.20
CA VAL A 281 6.80 0.14 -14.92
C VAL A 281 6.81 -0.59 -13.57
N GLY A 282 7.82 -0.35 -12.74
CA GLY A 282 8.01 -1.05 -11.48
C GLY A 282 8.24 -2.56 -11.64
N SER A 283 7.87 -3.32 -10.62
CA SER A 283 8.12 -4.77 -10.54
C SER A 283 7.11 -5.64 -11.29
N VAL A 284 6.03 -5.06 -11.83
CA VAL A 284 4.92 -5.81 -12.44
C VAL A 284 4.31 -5.03 -13.60
N TRP A 285 4.03 -5.71 -14.70
CA TRP A 285 3.18 -5.23 -15.79
C TRP A 285 2.01 -6.19 -16.05
N ILE A 286 0.78 -5.70 -15.93
CA ILE A 286 -0.45 -6.40 -16.32
C ILE A 286 -0.94 -5.75 -17.62
N ASP A 287 -0.74 -6.45 -18.73
CA ASP A 287 -1.08 -5.97 -20.06
C ASP A 287 -2.58 -6.08 -20.32
N LEU A 288 -3.13 -5.09 -21.03
CA LEU A 288 -4.55 -5.04 -21.37
C LEU A 288 -4.78 -5.23 -22.87
N SER A 289 -5.98 -5.68 -23.23
CA SER A 289 -6.41 -5.83 -24.62
C SER A 289 -6.47 -4.52 -25.41
N LYS A 290 -6.31 -3.38 -24.74
CA LYS A 290 -6.06 -2.09 -25.38
C LYS A 290 -4.55 -1.97 -25.61
N PRO A 291 -4.09 -1.94 -26.88
CA PRO A 291 -2.66 -1.90 -27.16
C PRO A 291 -1.95 -0.76 -26.43
N SER A 292 -0.79 -1.05 -25.84
CA SER A 292 0.03 -0.11 -25.07
C SER A 292 -0.60 0.42 -23.77
N TYR A 293 -1.58 -0.26 -23.19
CA TYR A 293 -2.10 0.12 -21.86
C TYR A 293 -2.00 -1.03 -20.88
N GLY A 294 -1.65 -0.72 -19.64
CA GLY A 294 -1.46 -1.70 -18.59
C GLY A 294 -1.75 -1.14 -17.20
N ILE A 295 -1.90 -2.07 -16.25
CA ILE A 295 -1.84 -1.81 -14.82
C ILE A 295 -0.45 -2.24 -14.36
N HIS A 296 0.29 -1.37 -13.67
CA HIS A 296 1.69 -1.65 -13.36
C HIS A 296 2.13 -1.03 -12.03
N GLY A 297 3.30 -1.46 -11.54
CA GLY A 297 3.92 -0.93 -10.33
C GLY A 297 4.53 0.47 -10.52
N THR A 298 5.22 0.99 -9.51
CA THR A 298 5.86 2.32 -9.61
C THR A 298 7.10 2.43 -8.74
N ALA A 299 8.10 3.15 -9.25
CA ALA A 299 9.29 3.57 -8.50
C ALA A 299 9.01 4.63 -7.43
N THR A 300 7.82 5.24 -7.42
CA THR A 300 7.49 6.37 -6.51
C THR A 300 6.14 6.17 -5.81
N PRO A 301 5.99 5.14 -4.96
CA PRO A 301 4.70 4.79 -4.36
C PRO A 301 4.10 5.92 -3.51
N SER A 302 4.93 6.73 -2.84
CA SER A 302 4.47 7.90 -2.07
C SER A 302 3.90 9.03 -2.92
N ARG A 303 4.04 8.98 -4.26
CA ARG A 303 3.58 10.01 -5.19
C ARG A 303 2.36 9.61 -6.02
N LEU A 304 1.67 8.52 -5.70
CA LEU A 304 0.53 8.02 -6.48
C LEU A 304 -0.55 9.11 -6.75
N PHE A 305 -0.80 10.01 -5.81
CA PHE A 305 -1.79 11.08 -5.96
C PHE A 305 -1.23 12.43 -6.42
N HIS A 306 0.10 12.54 -6.54
CA HIS A 306 0.78 13.75 -7.01
C HIS A 306 1.19 13.63 -8.48
N ASN A 307 1.49 12.41 -8.93
CA ASN A 307 1.84 12.13 -10.30
C ASN A 307 0.59 12.15 -11.20
N GLN A 308 0.78 12.52 -12.47
CA GLN A 308 -0.17 12.24 -13.54
C GLN A 308 0.46 11.18 -14.45
N SER A 309 -0.30 10.14 -14.82
CA SER A 309 0.17 9.17 -15.81
C SER A 309 -0.25 9.61 -17.22
N HIS A 310 0.42 9.08 -18.23
CA HIS A 310 0.03 9.27 -19.64
C HIS A 310 -0.98 8.20 -20.10
N GLY A 311 -1.86 7.78 -19.19
CA GLY A 311 -2.96 6.87 -19.49
C GLY A 311 -2.87 5.45 -18.90
N CYS A 312 -1.70 4.98 -18.47
CA CYS A 312 -1.58 3.72 -17.71
C CYS A 312 -2.08 3.88 -16.27
N VAL A 313 -2.38 2.75 -15.62
CA VAL A 313 -2.77 2.69 -14.20
C VAL A 313 -1.55 2.29 -13.38
N ARG A 314 -1.08 3.19 -12.50
CA ARG A 314 0.08 2.93 -11.62
C ARG A 314 -0.42 2.59 -10.22
N LEU A 315 0.06 1.48 -9.67
CA LEU A 315 -0.13 1.06 -8.29
C LEU A 315 1.23 1.07 -7.58
N THR A 316 1.24 0.91 -6.26
CA THR A 316 2.46 0.49 -5.57
C THR A 316 2.90 -0.88 -6.13
N ASN A 317 4.20 -1.18 -6.05
CA ASN A 317 4.73 -2.44 -6.57
C ASN A 317 4.11 -3.66 -5.84
N TRP A 318 3.90 -3.58 -4.52
CA TRP A 318 3.23 -4.62 -3.74
C TRP A 318 1.76 -4.81 -4.13
N ASP A 319 0.99 -3.74 -4.32
CA ASP A 319 -0.41 -3.82 -4.77
C ASP A 319 -0.51 -4.40 -6.20
N ALA A 320 0.40 -3.99 -7.09
CA ALA A 320 0.47 -4.54 -8.45
C ALA A 320 0.82 -6.04 -8.44
N ARG A 321 1.72 -6.47 -7.56
CA ARG A 321 2.11 -7.89 -7.40
C ARG A 321 0.99 -8.72 -6.82
N GLU A 322 0.28 -8.21 -5.82
CA GLU A 322 -0.91 -8.85 -5.26
C GLU A 322 -1.98 -9.05 -6.33
N LEU A 323 -2.31 -7.99 -7.09
CA LEU A 323 -3.29 -8.07 -8.18
C LEU A 323 -2.86 -9.07 -9.26
N ALA A 324 -1.58 -9.04 -9.67
CA ALA A 324 -1.02 -9.98 -10.65
C ALA A 324 -1.21 -11.44 -10.25
N GLY A 325 -1.13 -11.76 -8.95
CA GLY A 325 -1.38 -13.10 -8.42
C GLY A 325 -2.84 -13.56 -8.46
N MET A 326 -3.79 -12.65 -8.69
CA MET A 326 -5.23 -12.94 -8.67
C MET A 326 -5.91 -12.86 -10.04
N VAL A 327 -5.29 -12.22 -11.03
CA VAL A 327 -5.84 -12.11 -12.39
C VAL A 327 -5.61 -13.38 -13.22
N LYS A 328 -6.46 -13.59 -14.22
CA LYS A 328 -6.34 -14.68 -15.21
C LYS A 328 -6.35 -14.12 -16.62
N THR A 329 -5.27 -14.34 -17.35
CA THR A 329 -5.12 -14.01 -18.77
C THR A 329 -6.30 -14.48 -19.61
N GLY A 330 -6.81 -13.59 -20.47
CA GLY A 330 -7.94 -13.82 -21.37
C GLY A 330 -9.31 -13.90 -20.68
N VAL A 331 -9.36 -13.86 -19.34
CA VAL A 331 -10.59 -14.05 -18.57
C VAL A 331 -10.93 -12.84 -17.72
N THR A 332 -9.96 -12.26 -17.01
CA THR A 332 -10.21 -11.12 -16.13
C THR A 332 -10.57 -9.89 -16.95
N ALA A 333 -11.81 -9.42 -16.80
CA ALA A 333 -12.29 -8.19 -17.41
C ALA A 333 -11.73 -6.97 -16.66
N VAL A 334 -11.43 -5.90 -17.40
CA VAL A 334 -10.96 -4.62 -16.87
C VAL A 334 -11.84 -3.52 -17.44
N GLU A 335 -12.55 -2.80 -16.59
CA GLU A 335 -13.47 -1.75 -16.98
C GLU A 335 -12.95 -0.39 -16.53
N PHE A 336 -12.73 0.51 -17.49
CA PHE A 336 -12.42 1.90 -17.20
C PHE A 336 -13.72 2.70 -17.17
N LEU A 337 -14.06 3.21 -15.98
CA LEU A 337 -15.27 4.00 -15.81
C LEU A 337 -15.18 5.33 -16.59
N PRO A 338 -16.32 5.83 -17.10
CA PRO A 338 -16.41 7.17 -17.64
C PRO A 338 -16.01 8.22 -16.59
N THR A 339 -15.52 9.38 -17.04
CA THR A 339 -15.22 10.50 -16.16
C THR A 339 -16.47 10.90 -15.36
N GLY A 340 -16.30 11.05 -14.05
CA GLY A 340 -17.39 11.41 -13.12
C GLY A 340 -18.23 10.24 -12.64
N MET A 341 -18.04 9.03 -13.17
CA MET A 341 -18.67 7.82 -12.63
C MET A 341 -17.74 7.15 -11.62
N THR A 342 -18.31 6.78 -10.48
CA THR A 342 -17.62 6.09 -9.39
C THR A 342 -17.89 4.58 -9.41
N ILE A 343 -17.04 3.80 -8.74
CA ILE A 343 -17.26 2.36 -8.52
C ILE A 343 -18.59 2.10 -7.83
N ALA A 344 -19.01 2.95 -6.88
CA ALA A 344 -20.28 2.78 -6.18
C ALA A 344 -21.46 2.81 -7.15
N GLU A 345 -21.49 3.80 -8.05
CA GLU A 345 -22.51 3.92 -9.10
C GLU A 345 -22.45 2.74 -10.07
N ALA A 346 -21.25 2.35 -10.53
CA ALA A 346 -21.05 1.25 -11.47
C ALA A 346 -21.44 -0.13 -10.92
N THR A 347 -21.44 -0.29 -9.60
CA THR A 347 -21.84 -1.52 -8.90
C THR A 347 -23.25 -1.46 -8.34
N GLY A 348 -23.96 -0.32 -8.51
CA GLY A 348 -25.29 -0.11 -7.94
C GLY A 348 -25.31 0.00 -6.42
N LEU A 349 -24.15 0.16 -5.78
CA LEU A 349 -24.04 0.42 -4.35
C LEU A 349 -24.54 1.84 -4.09
N ARG A 350 -25.62 1.96 -3.30
CA ARG A 350 -26.13 3.25 -2.85
C ARG A 350 -25.45 3.60 -1.53
N PRO A 351 -24.82 4.79 -1.41
CA PRO A 351 -24.31 5.26 -0.12
C PRO A 351 -25.43 5.22 0.91
N ALA A 352 -25.12 4.76 2.12
CA ALA A 352 -26.03 4.95 3.24
C ALA A 352 -26.28 6.45 3.43
N ALA A 353 -27.49 6.82 3.86
CA ALA A 353 -27.79 8.22 4.18
C ALA A 353 -26.80 8.71 5.25
N PRO A 354 -26.32 9.97 5.18
CA PRO A 354 -25.44 10.53 6.21
C PRO A 354 -26.09 10.33 7.58
N VAL A 355 -25.38 9.67 8.50
CA VAL A 355 -25.87 9.50 9.86
C VAL A 355 -25.73 10.86 10.54
N THR A 356 -26.84 11.58 10.69
CA THR A 356 -26.86 12.82 11.48
C THR A 356 -26.59 12.46 12.94
N THR A 357 -25.38 12.77 13.42
CA THR A 357 -24.92 12.52 14.78
C THR A 357 -25.82 13.22 15.80
N SER A 358 -26.79 12.48 16.35
CA SER A 358 -27.49 12.84 17.59
C SER A 358 -27.97 11.66 18.43
N GLU A 359 -27.80 10.41 18.00
CA GLU A 359 -28.11 9.26 18.85
C GLU A 359 -26.85 8.59 19.41
N PRO A 360 -26.77 8.39 20.74
CA PRO A 360 -25.71 7.59 21.36
C PRO A 360 -25.75 6.15 20.83
N LEU A 361 -24.57 5.56 20.63
CA LEU A 361 -24.37 4.12 20.47
C LEU A 361 -24.79 3.39 21.75
N ASP A 362 -26.09 3.16 21.92
CA ASP A 362 -26.63 2.14 22.82
C ASP A 362 -27.71 1.34 22.07
N GLN A 363 -27.47 0.03 21.96
CA GLN A 363 -28.32 -1.00 21.35
C GLN A 363 -28.36 -1.09 19.80
N ALA A 364 -27.25 -1.50 19.21
CA ALA A 364 -27.26 -2.32 17.99
C ALA A 364 -26.20 -3.43 18.05
N ALA A 365 -26.15 -4.14 19.17
CA ALA A 365 -25.39 -5.39 19.33
C ALA A 365 -26.29 -6.42 20.00
N SER A 366 -27.33 -6.87 19.29
CA SER A 366 -28.12 -8.07 19.59
C SER A 366 -29.23 -8.22 18.54
N ALA A 367 -28.86 -8.66 17.35
CA ALA A 367 -29.81 -9.34 16.47
C ALA A 367 -29.29 -10.77 16.26
N PRO A 368 -30.01 -11.81 16.70
CA PRO A 368 -29.57 -13.17 16.47
C PRO A 368 -29.64 -13.48 14.97
N ILE A 369 -28.62 -14.20 14.50
CA ILE A 369 -28.62 -14.85 13.20
C ILE A 369 -29.78 -15.86 13.25
N SER A 370 -30.91 -15.53 12.62
CA SER A 370 -32.07 -16.43 12.59
C SER A 370 -31.70 -17.69 11.85
N GLU A 371 -31.78 -18.80 12.58
CA GLU A 371 -31.70 -20.16 12.08
C GLU A 371 -32.72 -20.41 10.96
N ALA A 372 -32.31 -21.31 10.07
CA ALA A 372 -33.07 -21.79 8.93
C ALA A 372 -34.45 -22.31 9.35
N GLU A 373 -35.49 -21.79 8.72
CA GLU A 373 -36.84 -22.30 8.90
C GLU A 373 -36.99 -23.62 8.13
N THR A 374 -37.08 -24.69 8.90
CA THR A 374 -37.40 -26.05 8.48
C THR A 374 -38.84 -26.12 7.96
N ALA A 375 -39.01 -26.37 6.67
CA ALA A 375 -40.28 -26.83 6.13
C ALA A 375 -40.25 -28.36 5.97
N SER A 376 -40.98 -29.07 6.85
CA SER A 376 -41.32 -30.48 6.64
C SER A 376 -42.45 -30.62 5.60
N PRO A 377 -42.44 -31.66 4.75
CA PRO A 377 -43.46 -31.88 3.73
C PRO A 377 -44.60 -32.80 4.21
N THR A 378 -45.75 -32.76 3.55
CA THR A 378 -46.80 -33.80 3.63
C THR A 378 -47.51 -33.88 2.25
N PRO A 379 -48.14 -35.00 1.84
CA PRO A 379 -47.59 -35.84 0.78
C PRO A 379 -48.56 -36.11 -0.40
N ALA A 380 -47.99 -36.82 -1.38
CA ALA A 380 -48.64 -37.71 -2.36
C ALA A 380 -49.44 -37.09 -3.53
N ASN A 381 -48.94 -37.29 -4.75
CA ASN A 381 -49.51 -38.31 -5.63
C ASN A 381 -48.52 -38.76 -6.74
N ALA A 382 -48.69 -40.00 -7.18
CA ALA A 382 -47.77 -40.84 -7.96
C ALA A 382 -47.80 -40.61 -9.49
N ALA A 383 -46.70 -40.95 -10.19
CA ALA A 383 -46.63 -42.07 -11.16
C ALA A 383 -45.40 -42.04 -12.11
N ALA A 384 -44.86 -43.25 -12.35
CA ALA A 384 -44.01 -43.76 -13.47
C ALA A 384 -42.57 -43.21 -13.61
N THR A 385 -41.49 -43.95 -13.30
CA THR A 385 -40.89 -45.19 -13.88
C THR A 385 -40.11 -44.97 -15.18
N GLU A 386 -38.77 -45.02 -15.10
CA GLU A 386 -37.79 -45.79 -15.92
C GLU A 386 -36.35 -45.20 -15.70
N VAL A 387 -35.19 -45.85 -15.76
CA VAL A 387 -34.62 -47.21 -15.48
C VAL A 387 -33.13 -47.10 -15.88
N LEU A 388 -32.19 -47.46 -14.95
CA LEU A 388 -30.79 -47.96 -15.13
C LEU A 388 -29.71 -47.00 -15.74
N ASP A 389 -28.40 -47.01 -15.43
CA ASP A 389 -27.46 -48.07 -14.98
C ASP A 389 -26.14 -47.45 -14.38
N PHE A 390 -25.41 -48.22 -13.57
CA PHE A 390 -24.09 -47.95 -12.92
C PHE A 390 -22.90 -48.22 -13.90
N PRO A 391 -21.56 -48.18 -13.57
CA PRO A 391 -20.87 -48.14 -12.26
C PRO A 391 -19.57 -47.28 -12.14
N ASP A 392 -19.09 -47.22 -10.89
CA ASP A 392 -17.72 -46.88 -10.44
C ASP A 392 -16.79 -48.12 -10.53
N PRO A 393 -15.45 -47.96 -10.59
CA PRO A 393 -14.63 -48.79 -9.71
C PRO A 393 -13.38 -48.13 -9.11
N ALA A 394 -13.24 -48.42 -7.80
CA ALA A 394 -12.11 -49.06 -7.14
C ALA A 394 -11.02 -48.20 -6.47
N ALA A 395 -10.92 -48.46 -5.16
CA ALA A 395 -9.80 -48.22 -4.27
C ALA A 395 -8.78 -49.37 -4.33
N GLU A 396 -7.51 -49.07 -4.07
CA GLU A 396 -6.55 -50.02 -3.51
C GLU A 396 -5.85 -49.44 -2.28
N SER A 397 -5.76 -50.27 -1.24
CA SER A 397 -5.10 -50.04 0.04
C SER A 397 -3.64 -50.47 0.00
N ILE A 398 -2.74 -49.79 0.74
CA ILE A 398 -1.60 -50.47 1.40
C ILE A 398 -1.43 -49.95 2.83
N SER A 399 -1.22 -50.93 3.71
CA SER A 399 -1.15 -50.92 5.16
C SER A 399 0.21 -50.45 5.73
N GLY A 400 0.14 -49.60 6.77
CA GLY A 400 0.72 -49.84 8.10
C GLY A 400 2.24 -49.82 8.31
N ARG A 401 2.72 -48.88 9.15
CA ARG A 401 3.62 -49.20 10.28
C ARG A 401 3.59 -48.11 11.37
N VAL A 402 3.27 -48.55 12.58
CA VAL A 402 3.43 -47.84 13.86
C VAL A 402 4.86 -48.04 14.35
N ILE A 403 5.56 -47.00 14.81
CA ILE A 403 6.62 -47.09 15.83
C ILE A 403 6.51 -45.88 16.76
N GLU A 404 6.74 -46.17 18.04
CA GLU A 404 6.48 -45.41 19.24
C GLU A 404 7.34 -44.16 19.47
N ASN A 405 6.83 -43.40 20.43
CA ASN A 405 7.24 -42.15 21.05
C ASN A 405 8.49 -42.32 21.93
N THR A 406 9.50 -41.46 21.77
CA THR A 406 10.48 -41.14 22.83
C THR A 406 10.85 -39.66 22.79
N SER A 407 10.72 -39.04 23.96
CA SER A 407 11.16 -37.70 24.34
C SER A 407 12.67 -37.53 24.32
N GLU A 408 13.19 -36.38 23.87
CA GLU A 408 14.01 -35.43 24.65
C GLU A 408 14.42 -34.24 23.77
N ALA A 409 14.75 -33.15 24.46
CA ALA A 409 14.87 -31.79 23.96
C ALA A 409 16.03 -31.56 22.98
N GLU A 410 15.82 -30.67 22.01
CA GLU A 410 16.82 -29.68 21.61
C GLU A 410 16.11 -28.48 20.95
N ALA A 411 16.37 -27.30 21.51
CA ALA A 411 15.94 -26.02 20.97
C ALA A 411 16.88 -25.69 19.80
N ASP A 412 16.36 -25.74 18.58
CA ASP A 412 17.08 -25.27 17.40
C ASP A 412 16.22 -24.24 16.67
N ALA A 413 16.81 -23.05 16.54
CA ALA A 413 16.21 -21.90 15.90
C ALA A 413 16.19 -22.15 14.39
N LEU A 414 15.05 -22.56 13.87
CA LEU A 414 14.80 -22.58 12.43
C LEU A 414 14.65 -21.14 11.95
N ALA A 415 15.77 -20.58 11.49
CA ALA A 415 15.75 -19.54 10.48
C ALA A 415 15.03 -20.13 9.26
N GLU A 416 13.79 -19.70 9.03
CA GLU A 416 13.05 -19.97 7.81
C GLU A 416 13.94 -19.58 6.61
N PRO A 417 14.24 -20.50 5.68
CA PRO A 417 14.95 -20.13 4.47
C PRO A 417 14.06 -19.16 3.69
N SER A 418 14.68 -18.08 3.20
CA SER A 418 14.10 -17.11 2.26
C SER A 418 13.24 -17.85 1.23
N ALA A 419 11.91 -17.72 1.37
CA ALA A 419 10.99 -18.33 0.45
C ALA A 419 11.22 -17.67 -0.91
N ALA A 420 11.77 -18.44 -1.86
CA ALA A 420 11.69 -18.09 -3.27
C ALA A 420 10.24 -17.74 -3.59
N ASP A 421 10.03 -16.60 -4.27
CA ASP A 421 8.69 -16.06 -4.47
C ASP A 421 7.84 -17.01 -5.33
N PRO A 422 6.82 -17.68 -4.79
CA PRO A 422 6.03 -18.65 -5.54
C PRO A 422 5.28 -18.01 -6.71
N LEU A 423 5.11 -16.68 -6.74
CA LEU A 423 4.52 -15.96 -7.87
C LEU A 423 5.49 -15.80 -9.04
N SER A 424 6.81 -15.70 -8.82
CA SER A 424 7.78 -15.53 -9.90
C SER A 424 7.85 -16.73 -10.83
N ASP A 425 7.71 -17.93 -10.28
CA ASP A 425 7.79 -19.19 -11.05
C ASP A 425 6.50 -19.47 -11.83
N ALA A 426 5.35 -19.02 -11.32
CA ALA A 426 4.03 -19.26 -11.92
C ALA A 426 3.69 -18.30 -13.09
N LEU A 427 4.33 -17.14 -13.18
CA LEU A 427 3.95 -16.04 -14.08
C LEU A 427 5.09 -15.57 -15.00
N SER A 428 6.09 -16.41 -15.30
CA SER A 428 7.18 -16.06 -16.22
C SER A 428 6.73 -15.99 -17.70
N GLY A 429 5.92 -14.99 -18.03
CA GLY A 429 5.66 -14.59 -19.41
C GLY A 429 6.54 -13.40 -19.77
N ALA A 430 7.51 -13.60 -20.67
CA ALA A 430 8.17 -12.48 -21.32
C ALA A 430 7.10 -11.67 -22.08
N LEU A 431 7.12 -10.34 -21.95
CA LEU A 431 6.33 -9.47 -22.83
C LEU A 431 6.64 -9.84 -24.29
N PRO A 432 5.64 -9.89 -25.19
CA PRO A 432 5.88 -10.28 -26.58
C PRO A 432 6.98 -9.41 -27.20
N ASP A 433 7.84 -10.02 -28.03
CA ASP A 433 8.91 -9.32 -28.73
C ASP A 433 8.37 -8.09 -29.47
N GLY A 434 8.92 -6.91 -29.16
CA GLY A 434 8.49 -5.63 -29.74
C GLY A 434 7.39 -4.89 -28.96
N PHE A 435 7.01 -5.35 -27.76
CA PHE A 435 6.14 -4.58 -26.87
C PHE A 435 6.82 -3.28 -26.41
N VAL A 436 6.19 -2.16 -26.73
CA VAL A 436 6.62 -0.82 -26.32
C VAL A 436 5.56 -0.28 -25.38
N VAL A 437 5.89 -0.22 -24.09
CA VAL A 437 5.11 0.46 -23.06
C VAL A 437 5.02 1.95 -23.47
N PRO A 438 3.86 2.62 -23.31
CA PRO A 438 3.68 4.03 -23.70
C PRO A 438 4.61 4.96 -22.93
N PRO A 439 4.81 6.21 -23.38
CA PRO A 439 5.67 7.17 -22.69
C PRO A 439 5.26 7.33 -21.23
N LEU A 440 6.20 7.11 -20.32
CA LEU A 440 6.06 7.37 -18.89
C LEU A 440 6.92 8.59 -18.58
N ASP A 441 6.30 9.75 -18.38
CA ASP A 441 7.08 10.89 -17.89
C ASP A 441 7.33 10.76 -16.38
N GLU A 442 8.62 10.78 -16.08
CA GLU A 442 9.25 11.12 -14.80
C GLU A 442 9.96 12.48 -14.96
N GLN A 443 9.29 13.48 -15.55
CA GLN A 443 9.85 14.83 -15.57
C GLN A 443 9.44 15.58 -14.28
N PRO A 444 10.39 16.28 -13.63
CA PRO A 444 10.21 16.95 -12.33
C PRO A 444 9.26 18.14 -12.34
#